data_AF-A0A6N6RH87-F1
#
_entry.id   AF-A0A6N6RH87-F1
#
_cell.length_a   1.000
_cell.length_b   1.000
_cell.length_c   1.000
_cell.angle_alpha   90.00
_cell.angle_beta   90.00
_cell.angle_gamma   90.00
#
_symmetry.space_group_name_H-M   'P 1'
#
loop_
_entity.id
_entity.type
_entity.pdbx_description
1 polymer ?
#
loop_
_entity_poly.entity_id
_entity_poly.type
_entity_poly.pdbx_seq_one_letter_code
_entity_poly.pdbx_strand_id
1 'polypeptide(L)'
;MSKIGDNIGAFLRGSFLANERVTRHFPLMVYILLLSLVAIYSAHSADRKVHRIQKLQTQVDELESEHHDTKSRLMQLGLESKVEERVAPLGLETPEHPPVKLRASDD
;
A
#
# COMPACT_ATOMS: atom_id res chain seq x y z
N MET A 1 40.92 41.53 -18.69
CA MET A 1 40.24 40.31 -18.22
C MET A 1 38.87 40.70 -17.66
N SER A 2 37.86 40.87 -18.51
CA SER A 2 36.43 40.95 -18.14
C SER A 2 35.66 41.00 -19.46
N LYS A 3 35.22 39.84 -19.92
CA LYS A 3 34.28 39.74 -21.06
C LYS A 3 33.21 38.72 -20.68
N ILE A 4 33.63 37.63 -20.04
CA ILE A 4 32.75 36.56 -19.56
C ILE A 4 31.76 37.07 -18.50
N GLY A 5 32.20 37.83 -17.50
CA GLY A 5 31.31 38.39 -16.46
C GLY A 5 30.28 39.37 -17.01
N ASP A 6 30.71 40.22 -17.94
CA ASP A 6 29.83 41.22 -18.58
C ASP A 6 28.78 40.57 -19.49
N ASN A 7 29.14 39.48 -20.18
CA ASN A 7 28.21 38.70 -21.01
C ASN A 7 27.13 37.98 -20.18
N ILE A 8 27.50 37.44 -19.01
CA ILE A 8 26.54 36.79 -18.09
C ILE A 8 25.62 37.85 -17.46
N GLY A 9 26.18 38.99 -17.05
CA GLY A 9 25.40 40.11 -16.53
C GLY A 9 24.42 40.68 -17.56
N ALA A 10 24.84 40.80 -18.82
CA ALA A 10 23.97 41.24 -19.92
C ALA A 10 22.85 40.23 -20.21
N PHE A 11 23.15 38.93 -20.15
CA PHE A 11 22.17 37.86 -20.31
C PHE A 11 21.10 37.89 -19.20
N LEU A 12 21.52 38.04 -17.94
CA LEU A 12 20.61 38.17 -16.79
C LEU A 12 19.80 39.47 -16.80
N ARG A 13 20.34 40.55 -17.37
CA ARG A 13 19.63 41.83 -17.59
C ARG A 13 18.67 41.79 -18.79
N GLY A 14 18.56 40.66 -19.49
CA GLY A 14 17.55 40.45 -20.52
C GLY A 14 17.93 40.93 -21.91
N SER A 15 19.22 41.11 -22.23
CA SER A 15 19.64 41.45 -23.60
C SER A 15 19.25 40.37 -24.62
N PHE A 16 19.11 39.12 -24.20
CA PHE A 16 18.58 38.01 -25.00
C PHE A 16 17.07 38.12 -25.25
N LEU A 17 16.33 38.66 -24.27
CA LEU A 17 14.89 38.91 -24.37
C LEU A 17 14.58 40.13 -25.23
N ALA A 18 15.52 41.05 -25.43
CA ALA A 18 15.34 42.21 -26.30
C ALA A 18 15.36 41.88 -27.81
N ASN A 19 15.73 40.64 -28.18
CA ASN A 19 15.63 40.20 -29.57
C ASN A 19 14.17 39.99 -29.97
N GLU A 20 13.74 40.69 -31.02
CA GLU A 20 12.36 40.72 -31.54
C GLU A 20 11.81 39.34 -31.94
N ARG A 21 12.70 38.41 -32.30
CA ARG A 21 12.33 37.01 -32.59
C ARG A 21 12.08 36.19 -31.32
N VAL A 22 12.79 36.49 -30.24
CA VAL A 22 12.72 35.76 -28.97
C VAL A 22 11.52 36.24 -28.16
N THR A 23 11.25 37.55 -28.11
CA THR A 23 10.07 38.11 -27.43
C THR A 23 8.76 37.48 -27.91
N ARG A 24 8.64 37.21 -29.23
CA ARG A 24 7.44 36.62 -29.83
C ARG A 24 7.14 35.20 -29.32
N HIS A 25 8.16 34.41 -29.00
CA HIS A 25 8.00 33.01 -28.55
C HIS A 25 8.29 32.81 -27.06
N PHE A 26 8.68 33.86 -26.34
CA PHE A 26 9.01 33.80 -24.92
C PHE A 26 7.89 33.25 -24.04
N PRO A 27 6.60 33.63 -24.21
CA PRO A 27 5.50 33.05 -23.42
C PRO A 27 5.37 31.54 -23.59
N LEU A 28 5.64 31.02 -24.80
CA LEU A 28 5.61 29.59 -25.08
C LEU A 28 6.77 28.84 -24.39
N MET A 29 7.97 29.43 -24.35
CA MET A 29 9.09 28.82 -23.62
C MET A 29 8.81 28.74 -22.11
N VAL A 30 8.28 29.82 -21.53
CA VAL A 30 7.89 29.84 -20.10
C VAL A 30 6.79 28.81 -19.84
N TYR A 31 5.84 28.67 -20.76
CA TYR A 31 4.79 27.66 -20.66
C TYR A 31 5.35 26.22 -20.63
N ILE A 32 6.26 25.88 -21.55
CA ILE A 32 6.89 24.55 -21.59
C ILE A 32 7.74 24.30 -20.34
N LEU A 33 8.48 25.32 -19.87
CA LEU A 33 9.26 25.22 -18.65
C LEU A 33 8.35 24.93 -17.44
N LEU A 34 7.24 25.65 -17.32
CA LEU A 34 6.25 25.43 -16.27
C LEU A 34 5.67 24.02 -16.35
N LEU A 35 5.30 23.56 -17.55
CA LEU A 35 4.76 22.23 -17.77
C LEU A 35 5.77 21.13 -17.40
N SER A 36 7.05 21.35 -17.71
CA SER A 36 8.15 20.46 -17.31
C SER A 36 8.28 20.37 -15.78
N LEU A 37 8.23 21.50 -15.08
CA LEU A 37 8.26 21.51 -13.61
C LEU A 37 7.06 20.77 -13.00
N VAL A 38 5.85 20.98 -13.56
CA VAL A 38 4.64 20.26 -13.13
C VAL A 38 4.78 18.76 -13.36
N ALA A 39 5.33 18.35 -14.51
CA ALA A 39 5.54 16.93 -14.84
C ALA A 39 6.53 16.27 -13.87
N ILE A 40 7.66 16.91 -13.58
CA ILE A 40 8.65 16.44 -12.61
C ILE A 40 8.03 16.31 -11.22
N TYR A 41 7.29 17.34 -10.78
CA TYR A 41 6.62 17.33 -9.48
C TYR A 41 5.58 16.19 -9.38
N SER A 42 4.79 16.01 -10.43
CA SER A 42 3.76 14.96 -10.50
C SER A 42 4.38 13.56 -10.47
N ALA A 43 5.45 13.33 -11.24
CA ALA A 43 6.16 12.05 -11.26
C ALA A 43 6.68 11.69 -9.87
N HIS A 44 7.35 12.63 -9.20
CA HIS A 44 7.88 12.38 -7.85
C HIS A 44 6.76 12.14 -6.80
N SER A 45 5.60 12.78 -6.98
CA SER A 45 4.41 12.51 -6.15
C SER A 45 3.83 11.11 -6.39
N ALA A 46 3.83 10.64 -7.63
CA ALA A 46 3.38 9.29 -7.98
C ALA A 46 4.30 8.22 -7.37
N ASP A 47 5.62 8.40 -7.46
CA ASP A 47 6.60 7.46 -6.91
C ASP A 47 6.43 7.27 -5.39
N ARG A 48 6.24 8.36 -4.65
CA ARG A 48 5.99 8.30 -3.20
C ARG A 48 4.72 7.52 -2.86
N LYS A 49 3.68 7.65 -3.67
CA LYS A 49 2.42 6.92 -3.48
C LYS A 49 2.60 5.43 -3.76
N VAL A 50 3.32 5.07 -4.82
CA VAL A 50 3.62 3.67 -5.16
C VAL A 50 4.39 2.98 -4.04
N HIS A 51 5.43 3.61 -3.48
CA HIS A 51 6.13 3.04 -2.34
C HIS A 51 5.25 2.88 -1.11
N ARG A 52 4.35 3.84 -0.85
CA ARG A 52 3.37 3.71 0.24
C ARG A 52 2.41 2.55 0.01
N ILE A 53 1.92 2.37 -1.21
CA ILE A 53 1.03 1.26 -1.59
C ILE A 53 1.75 -0.08 -1.37
N GLN A 54 3.00 -0.21 -1.82
CA GLN A 54 3.79 -1.43 -1.59
C GLN A 54 3.92 -1.77 -0.10
N LYS A 55 4.24 -0.76 0.73
CA LYS A 55 4.32 -0.96 2.20
C LYS A 55 2.98 -1.36 2.82
N LEU A 56 1.86 -0.85 2.30
CA LEU A 56 0.52 -1.23 2.76
C LEU A 56 0.18 -2.65 2.32
N GLN A 57 0.50 -3.02 1.09
CA GLN A 57 0.27 -4.37 0.57
C GLN A 57 0.98 -5.42 1.42
N THR A 58 2.25 -5.19 1.76
CA THR A 58 2.99 -6.11 2.64
C THR A 58 2.32 -6.29 4.00
N GLN A 59 1.74 -5.23 4.57
CA GLN A 59 1.01 -5.34 5.84
C GLN A 59 -0.30 -6.12 5.69
N VAL A 60 -0.99 -5.97 4.57
CA VAL A 60 -2.20 -6.77 4.28
C VAL A 60 -1.84 -8.24 4.13
N ASP A 61 -0.80 -8.54 3.34
CA ASP A 61 -0.34 -9.92 3.13
C ASP A 61 0.10 -10.59 4.45
N GLU A 62 0.78 -9.84 5.33
CA GLU A 62 1.16 -10.31 6.66
C GLU A 62 -0.07 -10.63 7.53
N LEU A 63 -1.07 -9.75 7.52
CA LEU A 63 -2.29 -9.92 8.30
C LEU A 63 -3.15 -11.09 7.79
N GLU A 64 -3.23 -11.28 6.47
CA GLU A 64 -3.90 -12.43 5.86
C GLU A 64 -3.19 -13.73 6.23
N SER A 65 -1.86 -13.75 6.24
CA SER A 65 -1.07 -14.89 6.69
C SER A 65 -1.36 -15.24 8.15
N GLU A 66 -1.38 -14.25 9.04
CA GLU A 66 -1.71 -14.44 10.46
C GLU A 66 -3.15 -14.97 10.65
N HIS A 67 -4.10 -14.45 9.88
CA HIS A 67 -5.49 -14.91 9.91
C HIS A 67 -5.60 -16.37 9.45
N HIS A 68 -4.92 -16.73 8.37
CA HIS A 68 -4.89 -18.09 7.84
C HIS A 68 -4.25 -19.07 8.83
N ASP A 69 -3.14 -18.71 9.46
CA ASP A 69 -2.48 -19.54 10.47
C ASP A 69 -3.38 -19.75 11.69
N THR A 70 -3.96 -18.67 12.22
CA THR A 70 -4.88 -18.72 13.36
C THR A 70 -6.11 -19.59 13.07
N LYS A 71 -6.72 -19.44 11.88
CA LYS A 71 -7.84 -20.27 11.44
C LYS A 71 -7.45 -21.74 11.33
N SER A 72 -6.29 -22.04 10.74
CA SER A 72 -5.77 -23.41 10.63
C SER A 72 -5.57 -24.03 12.01
N ARG A 73 -4.98 -23.27 12.95
CA ARG A 73 -4.77 -23.70 14.34
C ARG A 73 -6.08 -23.98 15.06
N LEU A 74 -7.10 -23.13 14.91
CA LEU A 74 -8.43 -23.37 15.48
C LEU A 74 -9.05 -24.65 14.90
N MET A 75 -8.93 -24.86 13.60
CA MET A 75 -9.48 -26.05 12.94
C MET A 75 -8.79 -27.33 13.45
N GLN A 76 -7.47 -27.30 13.64
CA GLN A 76 -6.73 -28.40 14.26
C GLN A 76 -7.12 -28.65 15.71
N LEU A 77 -7.43 -27.60 16.48
CA LEU A 77 -7.89 -27.71 17.86
C LEU A 77 -9.33 -28.22 17.96
N GLY A 78 -10.18 -27.91 16.97
CA GLY A 78 -11.56 -28.38 16.88
C GLY A 78 -11.71 -29.78 16.29
N LEU A 79 -10.63 -30.47 15.94
CA LEU A 79 -10.68 -31.88 15.52
C LEU A 79 -11.20 -32.74 16.67
N GLU A 80 -12.19 -33.56 16.39
CA GLU A 80 -12.83 -34.47 17.35
C GLU A 80 -11.80 -35.33 18.07
N SER A 81 -10.81 -35.88 17.35
CA SER A 81 -9.71 -36.66 17.95
C SER A 81 -8.83 -35.88 18.93
N LYS A 82 -8.57 -34.58 18.69
CA LYS A 82 -7.82 -33.74 19.63
C LYS A 82 -8.68 -33.35 20.82
N VAL A 83 -9.98 -33.19 20.63
CA VAL A 83 -10.92 -32.96 21.72
C VAL A 83 -10.96 -34.21 22.59
N GLU A 84 -11.19 -35.39 22.02
CA GLU A 84 -11.13 -36.70 22.71
C GLU A 84 -9.86 -36.89 23.52
N GLU A 85 -8.68 -36.63 22.94
CA GLU A 85 -7.39 -36.71 23.63
C GLU A 85 -7.31 -35.76 24.84
N ARG A 86 -7.90 -34.56 24.73
CA ARG A 86 -7.93 -33.56 25.82
C ARG A 86 -8.93 -33.89 26.92
N VAL A 87 -10.04 -34.57 26.61
CA VAL A 87 -11.05 -34.98 27.60
C VAL A 87 -10.85 -36.39 28.16
N ALA A 88 -10.00 -37.22 27.54
CA ALA A 88 -9.58 -38.53 28.05
C ALA A 88 -9.07 -38.50 29.52
N PRO A 89 -8.22 -37.55 29.96
CA PRO A 89 -7.81 -37.48 31.37
C PRO A 89 -8.94 -37.06 32.34
N LEU A 90 -10.07 -36.54 31.82
CA LEU A 90 -11.28 -36.27 32.61
C LEU A 90 -12.23 -37.50 32.67
N GLY A 91 -11.89 -38.61 32.02
CA GLY A 91 -12.71 -39.83 32.00
C GLY A 91 -13.97 -39.72 31.15
N LEU A 92 -14.00 -38.77 30.21
CA LEU A 92 -15.13 -38.54 29.31
C LEU A 92 -14.88 -39.27 27.97
N GLU A 93 -15.84 -40.08 27.54
CA GLU A 93 -15.78 -40.87 26.31
C GLU A 93 -16.81 -40.39 25.28
N THR A 94 -16.46 -40.51 23.99
CA THR A 94 -17.38 -40.20 22.90
C THR A 94 -18.50 -41.25 22.87
N PRO A 95 -19.78 -40.83 22.87
CA PRO A 95 -20.90 -41.77 22.80
C PRO A 95 -20.96 -42.43 21.41
N GLU A 96 -20.86 -43.77 21.35
CA GLU A 96 -21.01 -44.55 20.11
C GLU A 96 -22.41 -44.47 19.48
N HIS A 97 -23.40 -44.01 20.25
CA HIS A 97 -24.78 -43.92 19.82
C HIS A 97 -25.31 -42.49 19.98
N PRO A 98 -26.03 -41.95 18.99
CA PRO A 98 -26.58 -40.61 19.06
C PRO A 98 -27.54 -40.48 20.26
N PRO A 99 -27.55 -39.33 20.97
CA PRO A 99 -28.36 -39.15 22.16
C PRO A 99 -29.86 -39.22 21.82
N VAL A 100 -30.59 -40.01 22.60
CA VAL A 100 -32.04 -40.16 22.43
C VAL A 100 -32.74 -38.92 23.00
N LYS A 101 -33.62 -38.32 22.21
CA LYS A 101 -34.43 -37.17 22.65
C LYS A 101 -35.42 -37.64 23.73
N LEU A 102 -35.10 -37.37 24.99
CA LEU A 102 -36.03 -37.58 26.10
C LEU A 102 -37.20 -36.59 25.93
N ARG A 103 -38.36 -37.10 25.50
CA ARG A 103 -39.62 -36.38 25.67
C ARG A 103 -40.13 -36.73 27.06
N ALA A 104 -40.33 -35.71 27.91
CA ALA A 104 -41.11 -35.89 29.11
C ALA A 104 -42.50 -36.40 28.68
N SER A 105 -42.84 -37.61 29.09
CA SER A 105 -44.22 -38.07 29.09
C SER A 105 -44.96 -37.20 30.10
N ASP A 106 -45.76 -36.26 29.60
CA ASP A 106 -46.89 -35.71 30.36
C ASP A 106 -47.76 -36.90 30.77
N ASP A 107 -47.88 -37.10 32.07
CA ASP A 107 -48.86 -37.96 32.75
C ASP A 107 -50.12 -37.13 33.03
#